data_AF-A0A849EQN9-F1
#
_entry.id   AF-A0A849EQN9-F1
#
_cell.length_a   1.000
_cell.length_b   1.000
_cell.length_c   1.000
_cell.angle_alpha   90.00
_cell.angle_beta   90.00
_cell.angle_gamma   90.00
#
_symmetry.space_group_name_H-M   'P 1'
#
loop_
_entity.id
_entity.type
_entity.pdbx_description
1 polymer ?
#
loop_
_entity_poly.entity_id
_entity_poly.type
_entity_poly.pdbx_seq_one_letter_code
_entity_poly.pdbx_strand_id
1 'polypeptide(L)'
;MKRLPYLVILGLLSFTLSCDEPWESDLVNINPRYMMTPQEAYALHLNKDNNGPTYSGNPAWHKYMKLNEKLLKACGVADITKNAWRYDLWHTSEWPDNSGWSLVSDGRSVEVASYGAYSGSTGASGITAQMVYYNPFAPPSPAEMAGKIVLFKTLPHPAPPYS
;
A
#
# COMPACT_ATOMS: atom_id res chain seq x y z
N MET A 1 27.71 -24.84 69.85
CA MET A 1 27.75 -26.27 69.45
C MET A 1 26.40 -26.71 68.93
N LYS A 2 26.30 -26.95 67.62
CA LYS A 2 25.60 -28.04 66.91
C LYS A 2 25.19 -27.55 65.52
N ARG A 3 25.97 -28.00 64.52
CA ARG A 3 25.62 -27.97 63.09
C ARG A 3 24.64 -29.11 62.83
N LEU A 4 23.71 -28.92 61.90
CA LEU A 4 23.33 -29.94 60.91
C LEU A 4 22.77 -29.24 59.65
N PRO A 5 23.10 -29.71 58.44
CA PRO A 5 22.76 -29.04 57.18
C PRO A 5 21.45 -29.59 56.61
N TYR A 6 20.59 -28.72 56.07
CA TYR A 6 19.51 -29.16 55.18
C TYR A 6 19.95 -29.00 53.73
N LEU A 7 20.00 -30.16 53.08
CA LEU A 7 20.30 -30.39 51.68
C LEU A 7 19.27 -29.69 50.79
N VAL A 8 19.76 -28.87 49.87
CA VAL A 8 18.98 -28.29 48.78
C VAL A 8 18.77 -29.37 47.72
N ILE A 9 17.53 -29.79 47.47
CA ILE A 9 17.17 -30.58 46.28
C ILE A 9 16.59 -29.61 45.26
N LEU A 10 17.42 -29.14 44.33
CA LEU A 10 16.95 -28.52 43.09
C LEU A 10 16.43 -29.65 42.19
N GLY A 11 15.12 -29.77 42.07
CA GLY A 11 14.50 -30.58 41.03
C GLY A 11 14.68 -29.90 39.68
N LEU A 12 15.67 -30.33 38.90
CA LEU A 12 15.74 -30.04 37.47
C LEU A 12 14.65 -30.87 36.77
N LEU A 13 13.48 -30.24 36.58
CA LEU A 13 12.50 -30.70 35.60
C LEU A 13 13.09 -30.42 34.21
N SER A 14 13.80 -31.40 33.68
CA SER A 14 14.15 -31.45 32.27
C SER A 14 12.88 -31.65 31.46
N PHE A 15 12.22 -30.56 31.06
CA PHE A 15 11.28 -30.61 29.94
C PHE A 15 12.10 -30.91 28.70
N THR A 16 12.20 -32.18 28.33
CA THR A 16 12.56 -32.57 26.97
C THR A 16 11.43 -32.09 26.08
N LEU A 17 11.56 -30.89 25.50
CA LEU A 17 10.81 -30.52 24.32
C LEU A 17 11.22 -31.53 23.24
N SER A 18 10.41 -32.57 23.06
CA SER A 18 10.51 -33.39 21.86
C SER A 18 10.27 -32.45 20.69
N CYS A 19 11.29 -32.29 19.86
CA CYS A 19 11.26 -31.44 18.68
C CYS A 19 10.70 -32.22 17.46
N ASP A 20 10.06 -33.37 17.68
CA ASP A 20 9.59 -34.31 16.66
C ASP A 20 8.14 -34.00 16.25
N GLU A 21 7.81 -32.74 15.99
CA GLU A 21 6.63 -32.43 15.20
C GLU A 21 7.00 -32.63 13.71
N PRO A 22 6.24 -33.41 12.92
CA PRO A 22 6.60 -33.77 11.54
C PRO A 22 6.35 -32.60 10.57
N TRP A 23 7.13 -31.53 10.73
CA TRP A 23 7.09 -30.31 9.92
C TRP A 23 7.34 -30.57 8.43
N GLU A 24 8.03 -31.66 8.10
CA GLU A 24 8.29 -32.07 6.71
C GLU A 24 6.99 -32.25 5.91
N SER A 25 5.95 -32.81 6.56
CA SER A 25 4.64 -32.96 5.93
C SER A 25 3.92 -31.62 5.74
N ASP A 26 4.16 -30.66 6.63
CA ASP A 26 3.59 -29.31 6.58
C ASP A 26 4.26 -28.41 5.53
N LEU A 27 5.45 -28.77 5.04
CA LEU A 27 6.13 -28.02 3.98
C LEU A 27 5.50 -28.23 2.60
N VAL A 28 4.96 -29.42 2.36
CA VAL A 28 4.45 -29.83 1.03
C VAL A 28 2.94 -30.00 1.00
N ASN A 29 2.27 -29.98 2.17
CA ASN A 29 0.83 -30.04 2.27
C ASN A 29 0.28 -28.78 2.92
N ILE A 30 -0.90 -28.37 2.47
CA ILE A 30 -1.67 -27.32 3.14
C ILE A 30 -2.09 -27.85 4.51
N ASN A 31 -1.60 -27.21 5.58
CA ASN A 31 -2.07 -27.46 6.93
C ASN A 31 -3.14 -26.41 7.32
N PRO A 32 -4.41 -26.80 7.49
CA PRO A 32 -5.49 -25.87 7.84
C PRO A 32 -5.24 -25.09 9.15
N ARG A 33 -4.41 -25.59 10.06
CA ARG A 33 -4.06 -24.90 11.31
C ARG A 33 -3.31 -23.59 11.10
N TYR A 34 -2.65 -23.44 9.96
CA TYR A 34 -1.89 -22.24 9.58
C TYR A 34 -2.66 -21.32 8.65
N MET A 35 -3.84 -21.76 8.18
CA MET A 35 -4.66 -20.97 7.30
C MET A 35 -5.49 -19.96 8.09
N MET A 36 -5.54 -18.74 7.58
CA MET A 36 -6.41 -17.69 8.08
C MET A 36 -7.87 -18.07 7.85
N THR A 37 -8.72 -17.86 8.86
CA THR A 37 -10.17 -18.03 8.70
C THR A 37 -10.78 -16.89 7.89
N PRO A 38 -11.93 -17.11 7.23
CA PRO A 38 -12.65 -16.03 6.54
C PRO A 38 -12.98 -14.84 7.44
N GLN A 39 -13.29 -15.09 8.72
CA GLN A 39 -13.60 -14.05 9.70
C GLN A 39 -12.39 -13.19 10.02
N GLU A 40 -11.21 -13.81 10.20
CA GLU A 40 -9.96 -13.07 10.40
C GLU A 40 -9.58 -12.25 9.18
N ALA A 41 -9.70 -12.83 7.97
CA ALA A 41 -9.45 -12.12 6.72
C ALA A 41 -10.36 -10.89 6.59
N TYR A 42 -11.65 -11.07 6.86
CA TYR A 42 -12.62 -9.97 6.84
C TYR A 42 -12.29 -8.88 7.86
N ALA A 43 -11.94 -9.26 9.09
CA ALA A 43 -11.55 -8.31 10.13
C ALA A 43 -10.29 -7.51 9.75
N LEU A 44 -9.31 -8.14 9.11
CA LEU A 44 -8.13 -7.46 8.58
C LEU A 44 -8.49 -6.49 7.45
N HIS A 45 -9.39 -6.87 6.55
CA HIS A 45 -9.87 -5.98 5.49
C HIS A 45 -10.61 -4.76 6.06
N LEU A 46 -11.50 -4.95 7.04
CA LEU A 46 -12.15 -3.84 7.74
C LEU A 46 -11.15 -2.95 8.46
N ASN A 47 -10.12 -3.53 9.08
CA ASN A 47 -9.07 -2.74 9.70
C ASN A 47 -8.33 -1.89 8.66
N LYS A 48 -7.98 -2.46 7.50
CA LYS A 48 -7.31 -1.74 6.42
C LYS A 48 -8.19 -0.61 5.86
N ASP A 49 -9.46 -0.90 5.61
CA ASP A 49 -10.43 0.06 5.07
C ASP A 49 -10.60 1.29 5.99
N ASN A 50 -10.73 1.06 7.29
CA ASN A 50 -10.87 2.12 8.30
C ASN A 50 -9.63 3.01 8.49
N ASN A 51 -8.48 2.64 7.95
CA ASN A 51 -7.23 3.39 8.11
C ASN A 51 -6.89 4.31 6.92
N GLY A 52 -7.74 4.32 5.88
CA GLY A 52 -7.58 5.13 4.69
C GLY A 52 -6.59 4.55 3.67
N PRO A 53 -6.36 5.25 2.54
CA PRO A 53 -5.51 4.77 1.47
C PRO A 53 -4.06 4.57 1.92
N THR A 54 -3.51 3.38 1.69
CA THR A 54 -2.14 3.02 2.08
C THR A 54 -1.11 3.39 1.01
N TYR A 55 -1.06 4.67 0.62
CA TYR A 55 -0.02 5.17 -0.30
C TYR A 55 1.36 5.03 0.33
N SER A 56 2.35 4.59 -0.45
CA SER A 56 3.72 4.41 0.04
C SER A 56 4.18 5.62 0.85
N GLY A 57 4.78 5.36 2.02
CA GLY A 57 5.33 6.40 2.89
C GLY A 57 4.31 7.30 3.63
N ASN A 58 3.01 7.23 3.33
CA ASN A 58 2.03 8.00 4.07
C ASN A 58 1.76 7.41 5.48
N PRO A 59 1.09 8.15 6.40
CA PRO A 59 0.82 7.65 7.74
C PRO A 59 0.01 6.34 7.80
N ALA A 60 -0.94 6.14 6.87
CA ALA A 60 -1.75 4.93 6.80
C ALA A 60 -0.91 3.70 6.40
N TRP A 61 0.01 3.86 5.46
CA TRP A 61 1.00 2.84 5.08
C TRP A 61 1.88 2.46 6.27
N HIS A 62 2.37 3.42 7.05
CA HIS A 62 3.14 3.12 8.26
C HIS A 62 2.34 2.31 9.29
N LYS A 63 1.05 2.62 9.50
CA LYS A 63 0.17 1.82 10.37
C LYS A 63 0.00 0.40 9.84
N TYR A 64 -0.21 0.26 8.53
CA TYR A 64 -0.35 -1.04 7.89
C TYR A 64 0.93 -1.89 7.99
N MET A 65 2.10 -1.30 7.79
CA MET A 65 3.38 -2.01 7.96
C MET A 65 3.61 -2.47 9.41
N LYS A 66 3.20 -1.67 10.39
CA LYS A 66 3.24 -2.08 11.82
C LYS A 66 2.29 -3.24 12.10
N LEU A 67 1.10 -3.24 11.50
CA LEU A 67 0.15 -4.35 11.61
C LEU A 67 0.76 -5.63 11.03
N ASN A 68 1.34 -5.57 9.83
CA ASN A 68 2.00 -6.72 9.21
C ASN A 68 3.14 -7.27 10.09
N GLU A 69 4.01 -6.39 10.63
CA GLU A 69 5.08 -6.81 11.53
C GLU A 69 4.53 -7.52 12.79
N LYS A 70 3.43 -7.01 13.36
CA LYS A 70 2.76 -7.65 14.50
C LYS A 70 2.21 -9.03 14.15
N LEU A 71 1.53 -9.16 13.00
CA LEU A 71 0.95 -10.43 12.57
C LEU A 71 2.04 -11.48 12.28
N LEU A 72 3.11 -11.09 11.59
CA LEU A 72 4.24 -11.98 11.32
C LEU A 72 4.88 -12.51 12.61
N LYS A 73 5.10 -11.62 13.60
CA LYS A 73 5.61 -12.04 14.91
C LYS A 73 4.66 -12.97 15.65
N ALA A 74 3.35 -12.73 15.55
CA ALA A 74 2.34 -13.61 16.15
C ALA A 74 2.35 -15.02 15.51
N CYS A 75 2.72 -15.12 14.23
CA CYS A 75 2.92 -16.39 13.54
C CYS A 75 4.30 -17.04 13.79
N GLY A 76 5.12 -16.49 14.69
CA GLY A 76 6.43 -17.06 15.04
C GLY A 76 7.58 -16.65 14.12
N VAL A 77 7.39 -15.68 13.21
CA VAL A 77 8.49 -15.14 12.40
C VAL A 77 9.46 -14.37 13.30
N ALA A 78 10.68 -14.87 13.43
CA ALA A 78 11.71 -14.29 14.30
C ALA A 78 12.56 -13.20 13.61
N ASP A 79 13.00 -13.46 12.38
CA ASP A 79 14.00 -12.62 11.69
C ASP A 79 13.35 -11.67 10.67
N ILE A 80 12.82 -10.54 11.16
CA ILE A 80 12.22 -9.51 10.31
C ILE A 80 13.23 -8.39 10.03
N THR A 81 13.69 -8.29 8.79
CA THR A 81 14.55 -7.20 8.31
C THR A 81 13.71 -6.11 7.65
N LYS A 82 13.96 -4.85 8.01
CA LYS A 82 13.32 -3.67 7.38
C LYS A 82 14.34 -2.90 6.57
N ASN A 83 14.19 -2.94 5.25
CA ASN A 83 14.99 -2.12 4.34
C ASN A 83 14.33 -0.77 4.13
N ALA A 84 15.10 0.31 4.31
CA ALA A 84 14.63 1.66 4.09
C ALA A 84 15.08 2.15 2.71
N TRP A 85 14.15 2.73 1.97
CA TRP A 85 14.41 3.35 0.68
C TRP A 85 13.93 4.80 0.73
N ARG A 86 14.74 5.71 0.21
CA ARG A 86 14.35 7.11 0.03
C ARG A 86 13.91 7.30 -1.42
N TYR A 87 12.83 8.05 -1.59
CA TYR A 87 12.33 8.47 -2.89
C TYR A 87 11.65 9.82 -2.74
N ASP A 88 11.58 10.56 -3.85
CA ASP A 88 10.88 11.84 -3.89
C ASP A 88 9.38 11.59 -3.90
N LEU A 89 8.70 12.05 -2.84
CA LEU A 89 7.26 11.92 -2.71
C LEU A 89 6.57 13.12 -3.35
N TRP A 90 5.91 12.86 -4.46
CA TRP A 90 4.90 13.75 -5.01
C TRP A 90 3.61 13.63 -4.20
N HIS A 91 3.17 14.74 -3.61
CA HIS A 91 1.95 14.81 -2.83
C HIS A 91 1.15 16.05 -3.23
N THR A 92 -0.17 15.94 -3.19
CA THR A 92 -1.12 17.04 -3.33
C THR A 92 -2.29 16.78 -2.38
N SER A 93 -3.36 17.56 -2.47
CA SER A 93 -4.58 17.31 -1.70
C SER A 93 -5.23 16.00 -2.14
N GLU A 94 -5.67 15.20 -1.17
CA GLU A 94 -6.30 13.90 -1.38
C GLU A 94 -7.80 14.00 -1.08
N TRP A 95 -8.62 13.26 -1.84
CA TRP A 95 -10.07 13.24 -1.63
C TRP A 95 -10.42 13.00 -0.14
N PRO A 96 -11.36 13.77 0.46
CA PRO A 96 -12.25 14.73 -0.20
C PRO A 96 -11.69 16.14 -0.40
N ASP A 97 -10.46 16.44 0.02
CA ASP A 97 -9.82 17.72 -0.25
C ASP A 97 -9.25 17.75 -1.68
N ASN A 98 -9.85 18.57 -2.54
CA ASN A 98 -9.41 18.78 -3.92
C ASN A 98 -8.77 20.17 -4.13
N SER A 99 -8.39 20.86 -3.04
CA SER A 99 -7.84 22.23 -3.12
C SER A 99 -6.46 22.31 -3.78
N GLY A 100 -5.72 21.21 -3.85
CA GLY A 100 -4.37 21.12 -4.39
C GLY A 100 -4.29 20.95 -5.91
N TRP A 101 -5.43 20.87 -6.60
CA TRP A 101 -5.48 20.65 -8.05
C TRP A 101 -6.78 21.24 -8.62
N SER A 102 -6.67 21.94 -9.75
CA SER A 102 -7.82 22.57 -10.39
C SER A 102 -7.61 22.69 -11.89
N LEU A 103 -8.70 22.86 -12.62
CA LEU A 103 -8.70 23.18 -14.04
C LEU A 103 -9.73 24.28 -14.29
N VAL A 104 -9.33 25.30 -15.05
CA VAL A 104 -10.21 26.36 -15.54
C VAL A 104 -10.10 26.42 -17.05
N SER A 105 -11.24 26.45 -17.73
CA SER A 105 -11.35 26.55 -19.18
C SER A 105 -12.34 27.64 -19.53
N ASP A 106 -11.93 28.61 -20.35
CA ASP A 106 -12.74 29.76 -20.74
C ASP A 106 -13.43 30.47 -19.54
N GLY A 107 -12.67 30.65 -18.46
CA GLY A 107 -13.15 31.28 -17.22
C GLY A 107 -14.08 30.42 -16.37
N ARG A 108 -14.34 29.17 -16.75
CA ARG A 108 -15.20 28.23 -16.02
C ARG A 108 -14.36 27.16 -15.35
N SER A 109 -14.64 26.90 -14.08
CA SER A 109 -14.04 25.75 -13.39
C SER A 109 -14.55 24.45 -14.02
N VAL A 110 -13.63 23.52 -14.24
CA VAL A 110 -13.90 22.17 -14.72
C VAL A 110 -13.74 21.23 -13.54
N GLU A 111 -14.73 20.35 -13.35
CA GLU A 111 -14.61 19.28 -12.36
C GLU A 111 -13.48 18.34 -12.78
N VAL A 112 -12.47 18.23 -11.91
CA VAL A 112 -11.35 17.32 -12.11
C VAL A 112 -11.60 16.11 -11.21
N ALA A 113 -11.42 14.91 -11.74
CA ALA A 113 -11.59 13.67 -10.97
C ALA A 113 -10.30 13.22 -10.27
N SER A 114 -9.15 13.38 -10.93
CA SER A 114 -7.85 13.00 -10.40
C SER A 114 -6.70 13.65 -11.18
N TYR A 115 -5.49 13.55 -10.64
CA TYR A 115 -4.24 13.80 -11.34
C TYR A 115 -3.52 12.48 -11.65
N GLY A 116 -2.62 12.49 -12.62
CA GLY A 116 -1.80 11.32 -12.94
C GLY A 116 -0.65 11.17 -11.93
N ALA A 117 -0.40 9.94 -11.47
CA ALA A 117 0.79 9.68 -10.66
C ALA A 117 2.05 10.11 -11.44
N TYR A 118 2.92 10.90 -10.80
CA TYR A 118 4.15 11.44 -11.39
C TYR A 118 3.93 12.37 -12.60
N SER A 119 2.78 13.05 -12.70
CA SER A 119 2.49 14.00 -13.79
C SER A 119 3.32 15.30 -13.76
N GLY A 120 4.18 15.48 -12.75
CA GLY A 120 4.91 16.74 -12.55
C GLY A 120 4.07 17.81 -11.84
N SER A 121 4.62 19.04 -11.76
CA SER A 121 4.04 20.18 -11.06
C SER A 121 3.85 21.34 -12.04
N THR A 122 2.73 22.04 -11.92
CA THR A 122 2.49 23.32 -12.59
C THR A 122 3.00 24.51 -11.78
N GLY A 123 3.55 24.29 -10.56
CA GLY A 123 3.88 25.33 -9.60
C GLY A 123 2.65 26.00 -8.98
N ALA A 124 2.87 26.86 -7.99
CA ALA A 124 1.80 27.55 -7.25
C ALA A 124 0.97 28.50 -8.12
N SER A 125 1.58 29.08 -9.16
CA SER A 125 0.89 29.97 -10.11
C SER A 125 0.07 29.21 -11.16
N GLY A 126 0.20 27.88 -11.24
CA GLY A 126 -0.36 27.09 -12.33
C GLY A 126 0.30 27.39 -13.69
N ILE A 127 -0.26 26.78 -14.73
CA ILE A 127 0.12 27.03 -16.13
C ILE A 127 -1.15 27.42 -16.89
N THR A 128 -1.06 28.48 -17.69
CA THR A 128 -2.11 28.88 -18.65
C THR A 128 -1.54 28.78 -20.04
N ALA A 129 -2.22 28.04 -20.92
CA ALA A 129 -1.86 27.92 -22.32
C ALA A 129 -3.09 27.61 -23.18
N GLN A 130 -2.94 27.76 -24.50
CA GLN A 130 -3.96 27.32 -25.44
C GLN A 130 -4.14 25.80 -25.34
N MET A 131 -5.38 25.32 -25.47
CA MET A 131 -5.66 23.89 -25.59
C MET A 131 -5.57 23.42 -27.03
N VAL A 132 -5.10 22.19 -27.25
CA VAL A 132 -5.14 21.51 -28.55
C VAL A 132 -5.75 20.12 -28.38
N TYR A 133 -6.69 19.76 -29.25
CA TYR A 133 -7.30 18.43 -29.22
C TYR A 133 -6.42 17.41 -29.95
N TYR A 134 -6.12 16.31 -29.27
CA TYR A 134 -5.41 15.18 -29.83
C TYR A 134 -6.41 14.14 -30.34
N ASN A 135 -6.57 14.07 -31.66
CA ASN A 135 -7.28 12.99 -32.33
C ASN A 135 -6.28 11.87 -32.70
N PRO A 136 -6.38 10.65 -32.14
CA PRO A 136 -5.42 9.59 -32.44
C PRO A 136 -5.42 9.15 -33.91
N PHE A 137 -6.49 9.40 -34.67
CA PHE A 137 -6.58 9.06 -36.11
C PHE A 137 -6.07 10.17 -37.03
N ALA A 138 -5.88 11.37 -36.49
CA ALA A 138 -5.31 12.52 -37.18
C ALA A 138 -4.61 13.41 -36.15
N PRO A 139 -3.48 12.95 -35.58
CA PRO A 139 -2.85 13.64 -34.46
C PRO A 139 -2.26 14.98 -34.91
N PRO A 140 -2.35 16.04 -34.09
CA PRO A 140 -1.64 17.28 -34.36
C PRO A 140 -0.13 17.03 -34.43
N SER A 141 0.57 17.78 -35.26
CA SER A 141 2.03 17.72 -35.34
C SER A 141 2.67 18.17 -34.03
N PRO A 142 3.93 17.77 -33.75
CA PRO A 142 4.67 18.26 -32.59
C PRO A 142 4.74 19.78 -32.51
N ALA A 143 4.87 20.46 -33.65
CA ALA A 143 4.89 21.92 -33.72
C ALA A 143 3.54 22.54 -33.31
N GLU A 144 2.42 21.89 -33.64
CA GLU A 144 1.08 22.36 -33.25
C GLU A 144 0.79 22.15 -31.76
N MET A 145 1.46 21.19 -31.12
CA MET A 145 1.32 20.88 -29.69
C MET A 145 2.28 21.65 -28.78
N ALA A 146 3.42 22.12 -29.31
CA ALA A 146 4.45 22.77 -28.51
C ALA A 146 3.89 23.97 -27.70
N GLY A 147 4.11 23.96 -26.39
CA GLY A 147 3.65 25.03 -25.48
C GLY A 147 2.15 25.06 -25.19
N LYS A 148 1.39 24.02 -25.58
CA LYS A 148 -0.06 23.93 -25.39
C LYS A 148 -0.46 22.85 -24.39
N ILE A 149 -1.66 22.96 -23.84
CA ILE A 149 -2.28 21.90 -23.04
C ILE A 149 -2.97 20.93 -24.01
N VAL A 150 -2.52 19.67 -24.03
CA VAL A 150 -3.10 18.65 -24.91
C VAL A 150 -4.32 18.03 -24.24
N LEU A 151 -5.47 18.10 -24.92
CA LEU A 151 -6.72 17.45 -24.52
C LEU A 151 -6.93 16.21 -25.38
N PHE A 152 -7.20 15.06 -24.76
CA PHE A 152 -7.55 13.83 -25.48
C PHE A 152 -8.75 13.16 -24.82
N LYS A 153 -9.47 12.36 -25.61
CA LYS A 153 -10.57 11.54 -25.11
C LYS A 153 -10.06 10.11 -24.91
N THR A 154 -10.26 9.55 -23.73
CA THR A 154 -10.05 8.13 -23.50
C THR A 154 -11.07 7.32 -24.30
N LEU A 155 -10.65 6.16 -24.82
CA LEU A 155 -11.59 5.26 -25.47
C LEU A 155 -12.65 4.80 -24.45
N PRO A 156 -13.91 4.59 -24.87
CA PRO A 156 -14.90 3.99 -24.01
C PRO A 156 -14.38 2.67 -23.43
N HIS A 157 -14.70 2.40 -22.18
CA HIS A 157 -14.41 1.10 -21.58
C HIS A 157 -15.04 0.00 -22.46
N PRO A 158 -14.30 -1.08 -22.82
CA PRO A 158 -14.85 -2.13 -23.65
C PRO A 158 -16.11 -2.74 -23.01
N ALA A 159 -17.04 -3.19 -23.86
CA ALA A 159 -18.18 -3.97 -23.40
C ALA A 159 -17.70 -5.40 -23.05
N PRO A 160 -18.28 -6.04 -22.01
CA PRO A 160 -18.01 -7.45 -21.74
C PRO A 160 -18.32 -8.36 -22.95
N PRO A 161 -17.68 -9.53 -23.07
CA PRO A 161 -16.66 -10.07 -22.17
C PRO A 161 -15.31 -9.35 -22.36
N TYR A 162 -14.59 -9.16 -21.26
CA TYR A 162 -13.21 -8.68 -21.32
C TYR A 162 -12.34 -9.84 -21.83
N SER A 163 -11.58 -9.60 -22.90
CA SER A 163 -10.61 -10.54 -23.48
C SER A 163 -9.28 -10.50 -22.75
#